data_AF-A0A836QPD2-F1
#
_entry.id   AF-A0A836QPD2-F1
#
_cell.length_a   1.000
_cell.length_b   1.000
_cell.length_c   1.000
_cell.angle_alpha   90.00
_cell.angle_beta   90.00
_cell.angle_gamma   90.00
#
_symmetry.space_group_name_H-M   'P 1'
#
loop_
_entity.id
_entity.type
_entity.pdbx_description
1 polymer ?
#
loop_
_entity_poly.entity_id
_entity_poly.type
_entity_poly.pdbx_seq_one_letter_code
_entity_poly.pdbx_strand_id
1 'polypeptide(L)'
;MDLKIDFNCDMGESFGMYKMGFDEEVIKHISSANIACGFHAGDPMWMRKTVELAESHGVGIGAHPSYPDLNGFGRRNMNASPEEVRNDVVYQAGALKAFTSGRNLQHVKPHGAMYNQAVGDTDLG
;
A
#
# COMPACT_ATOMS: atom_id res chain seq x y z
N MET A 1 -14.69 -11.38 26.99
CA MET A 1 -14.45 -10.69 25.71
C MET A 1 -13.24 -11.36 25.09
N ASP A 2 -13.39 -11.91 23.90
CA ASP A 2 -12.24 -12.48 23.18
C ASP A 2 -11.40 -11.33 22.60
N LEU A 3 -10.09 -11.40 22.81
CA LEU A 3 -9.13 -10.41 22.32
C LEU A 3 -9.04 -10.55 20.79
N LYS A 4 -9.30 -9.47 20.05
CA LYS A 4 -9.19 -9.44 18.59
C LYS A 4 -8.08 -8.45 18.19
N ILE A 5 -7.14 -8.92 17.39
CA ILE A 5 -6.00 -8.14 16.87
C ILE A 5 -5.97 -8.26 15.35
N ASP A 6 -5.67 -7.16 14.66
CA ASP A 6 -5.37 -7.14 13.23
C ASP A 6 -3.88 -7.39 13.00
N PHE A 7 -3.56 -8.32 12.10
CA PHE A 7 -2.22 -8.51 11.58
C PHE A 7 -2.19 -8.00 10.13
N ASN A 8 -1.33 -7.03 9.86
CA ASN A 8 -1.15 -6.49 8.51
C ASN A 8 0.23 -6.80 7.94
N CYS A 9 0.31 -6.86 6.61
CA CYS A 9 1.56 -7.01 5.87
C CYS A 9 1.55 -6.12 4.63
N ASP A 10 2.72 -5.59 4.27
CA ASP A 10 2.92 -4.85 3.02
C ASP A 10 3.04 -5.88 1.88
N MET A 11 2.25 -5.68 0.82
CA MET A 11 2.07 -6.65 -0.25
C MET A 11 2.00 -5.96 -1.61
N GLY A 12 2.10 -6.74 -2.69
CA GLY A 12 2.05 -6.21 -4.05
C GLY A 12 3.24 -5.35 -4.41
N GLU A 13 4.38 -5.52 -3.71
CA GLU A 13 5.58 -4.71 -3.91
C GLU A 13 6.49 -5.20 -5.06
N SER A 14 5.98 -6.13 -5.87
CA SER A 14 6.60 -6.53 -7.14
C SER A 14 6.43 -5.42 -8.20
N PHE A 15 7.32 -5.37 -9.19
CA PHE A 15 7.25 -4.36 -10.26
C PHE A 15 7.89 -4.87 -11.57
N GLY A 16 7.17 -4.74 -12.67
CA GLY A 16 7.51 -5.31 -13.96
C GLY A 16 7.83 -6.79 -13.85
N MET A 17 9.04 -7.16 -14.29
CA MET A 17 9.55 -8.53 -14.22
C MET A 17 10.09 -8.92 -12.83
N TYR A 18 10.22 -7.98 -11.90
CA TYR A 18 10.82 -8.23 -10.59
C TYR A 18 9.74 -8.70 -9.61
N LYS A 19 9.83 -9.97 -9.19
CA LYS A 19 9.03 -10.50 -8.08
C LYS A 19 9.69 -10.15 -6.75
N MET A 20 8.92 -9.57 -5.84
CA MET A 20 9.30 -9.25 -4.46
C MET A 20 8.31 -9.88 -3.50
N GLY A 21 8.82 -10.35 -2.36
CA GLY A 21 8.00 -10.93 -1.29
C GLY A 21 7.48 -12.34 -1.59
N PHE A 22 6.69 -12.84 -0.64
CA PHE A 22 6.03 -14.14 -0.68
C PHE A 22 4.53 -13.97 -0.45
N ASP A 23 3.93 -13.10 -1.25
CA ASP A 23 2.53 -12.67 -1.11
C ASP A 23 1.56 -13.85 -1.03
N GLU A 24 1.76 -14.86 -1.88
CA GLU A 24 0.92 -16.06 -1.91
C GLU A 24 1.01 -16.92 -0.63
N GLU A 25 2.07 -16.77 0.16
CA GLU A 25 2.27 -17.50 1.41
C GLU A 25 1.82 -16.70 2.62
N VAL A 26 2.21 -15.43 2.71
CA VAL A 26 1.91 -14.59 3.88
C VAL A 26 0.42 -14.29 4.01
N ILE A 27 -0.31 -14.22 2.90
CA ILE A 27 -1.73 -13.82 2.92
C ILE A 27 -2.62 -14.79 3.69
N LYS A 28 -2.17 -16.04 3.85
CA LYS A 28 -2.85 -17.09 4.63
C LYS A 28 -2.85 -16.79 6.14
N HIS A 29 -2.06 -15.82 6.60
CA HIS A 29 -1.77 -15.56 8.01
C HIS A 29 -2.11 -14.15 8.48
N ILE A 30 -2.60 -13.27 7.60
CA ILE A 30 -2.88 -11.86 7.92
C ILE A 30 -4.37 -11.56 7.80
N SER A 31 -4.82 -10.50 8.44
CA SER A 31 -6.19 -9.98 8.32
C SER A 31 -6.29 -8.77 7.40
N SER A 32 -5.18 -8.05 7.17
CA SER A 32 -5.13 -6.85 6.33
C SER A 32 -3.88 -6.80 5.44
N ALA A 33 -4.02 -6.37 4.19
CA ALA A 33 -2.93 -6.18 3.24
C ALA A 33 -2.78 -4.70 2.91
N ASN A 34 -1.55 -4.17 3.00
CA ASN A 34 -1.19 -2.84 2.53
C ASN A 34 -0.61 -2.98 1.12
N ILE A 35 -1.39 -2.71 0.08
CA ILE A 35 -1.01 -2.97 -1.31
C ILE A 35 -0.35 -1.74 -1.93
N ALA A 36 0.86 -1.91 -2.49
CA ALA A 36 1.58 -0.85 -3.19
C ALA A 36 0.79 -0.27 -4.38
N CYS A 37 1.02 1.01 -4.68
CA CYS A 37 0.15 1.80 -5.57
C CYS A 37 0.86 2.43 -6.78
N GLY A 38 2.02 1.90 -7.18
CA GLY A 38 2.72 2.26 -8.42
C GLY A 38 3.86 3.26 -8.29
N PHE A 39 4.01 3.93 -7.14
CA PHE A 39 5.08 4.92 -6.94
C PHE A 39 6.39 4.29 -6.45
N HIS A 40 6.37 3.60 -5.30
CA HIS A 40 7.53 2.86 -4.81
C HIS A 40 7.64 1.45 -5.35
N ALA A 41 6.49 0.84 -5.67
CA ALA A 41 6.33 -0.53 -6.15
C ALA A 41 4.88 -0.76 -6.62
N GLY A 42 4.58 -1.96 -7.15
CA GLY A 42 3.21 -2.35 -7.49
C GLY A 42 2.70 -1.71 -8.78
N ASP A 43 3.14 -2.20 -9.93
CA ASP A 43 2.55 -1.79 -11.22
C ASP A 43 1.10 -2.31 -11.38
N PRO A 44 0.34 -1.85 -12.40
CA PRO A 44 -1.06 -2.24 -12.57
C PRO A 44 -1.33 -3.74 -12.61
N MET A 45 -0.40 -4.54 -13.15
CA MET A 45 -0.56 -5.99 -13.23
C MET A 45 -0.39 -6.62 -11.84
N TRP A 46 0.59 -6.16 -11.07
CA TRP A 46 0.80 -6.62 -9.69
C TRP A 46 -0.28 -6.11 -8.74
N MET A 47 -0.78 -4.89 -8.89
CA MET A 47 -1.91 -4.36 -8.12
C MET A 47 -3.15 -5.23 -8.30
N ARG A 48 -3.55 -5.50 -9.55
CA ARG A 48 -4.69 -6.40 -9.85
C ARG A 48 -4.51 -7.77 -9.22
N LYS A 49 -3.37 -8.41 -9.46
CA LYS A 49 -3.06 -9.74 -8.93
C LYS A 49 -3.16 -9.78 -7.40
N THR A 50 -2.62 -8.77 -6.73
CA THR A 50 -2.59 -8.72 -5.26
C THR A 50 -3.98 -8.46 -4.68
N VAL A 51 -4.78 -7.60 -5.33
CA VAL A 51 -6.18 -7.36 -4.95
C VAL A 51 -7.01 -8.64 -5.09
N GLU A 52 -6.92 -9.34 -6.23
CA GLU A 52 -7.62 -10.62 -6.44
C GLU A 52 -7.20 -11.68 -5.39
N LEU A 53 -5.91 -11.72 -5.05
CA LEU A 53 -5.39 -12.59 -4.01
C LEU A 53 -6.00 -12.25 -2.63
N ALA A 54 -6.05 -10.97 -2.25
CA ALA A 54 -6.64 -10.52 -0.99
C ALA A 54 -8.15 -10.80 -0.92
N GLU A 55 -8.88 -10.53 -2.00
CA GLU A 55 -10.32 -10.79 -2.06
C GLU A 55 -10.64 -12.27 -1.91
N SER A 56 -9.87 -13.15 -2.58
CA SER A 56 -10.06 -14.61 -2.49
C SER A 56 -9.79 -15.19 -1.10
N HIS A 57 -8.94 -14.53 -0.30
CA HIS A 57 -8.64 -14.93 1.08
C HIS A 57 -9.47 -14.18 2.13
N GLY A 58 -10.35 -13.25 1.72
CA GLY A 58 -11.12 -12.44 2.64
C GLY A 58 -10.29 -11.46 3.46
N VAL A 59 -9.10 -11.11 3.00
CA VAL A 59 -8.18 -10.16 3.65
C VAL A 59 -8.59 -8.72 3.34
N GLY A 60 -8.55 -7.85 4.34
CA GLY A 60 -8.86 -6.43 4.20
C GLY A 60 -7.86 -5.72 3.30
N ILE A 61 -8.32 -4.94 2.34
CA ILE A 61 -7.46 -4.25 1.36
C ILE A 61 -7.24 -2.81 1.79
N GLY A 62 -5.99 -2.38 1.93
CA GLY A 62 -5.63 -0.99 2.15
C GLY A 62 -4.60 -0.49 1.15
N ALA A 63 -4.64 0.81 0.88
CA ALA A 63 -3.64 1.46 0.05
C ALA A 63 -2.33 1.64 0.82
N HIS A 64 -1.21 1.38 0.16
CA HIS A 64 0.14 1.60 0.67
C HIS A 64 0.86 2.71 -0.11
N PRO A 65 0.39 3.97 0.00
CA PRO A 65 0.93 5.08 -0.78
C PRO A 65 2.35 5.44 -0.33
N SER A 66 3.17 5.89 -1.26
CA SER A 66 4.56 6.27 -1.05
C SER A 66 4.89 7.57 -1.78
N TYR A 67 6.10 8.08 -1.54
CA TYR A 67 6.69 9.08 -2.42
C TYR A 67 6.99 8.48 -3.80
N PRO A 68 6.98 9.29 -4.88
CA PRO A 68 7.28 8.86 -6.25
C PRO A 68 8.77 8.54 -6.46
N ASP A 69 9.24 7.49 -5.79
CA ASP A 69 10.63 7.06 -5.80
C ASP A 69 10.76 5.54 -5.97
N LEU A 70 10.54 5.06 -7.19
CA LEU A 70 10.67 3.64 -7.53
C LEU A 70 12.09 3.11 -7.25
N ASN A 71 13.12 3.86 -7.65
CA ASN A 71 14.52 3.43 -7.51
C ASN A 71 14.97 3.32 -6.05
N GLY A 72 14.50 4.21 -5.18
CA GLY A 72 14.74 4.15 -3.74
C GLY A 72 13.68 3.36 -2.99
N PHE A 73 12.74 2.72 -3.69
CA PHE A 73 11.63 1.97 -3.11
C PHE A 73 10.83 2.81 -2.10
N GLY A 74 10.66 4.12 -2.34
CA GLY A 74 9.95 5.01 -1.42
C GLY A 74 10.57 5.14 -0.02
N ARG A 75 11.83 4.72 0.16
CA ARG A 75 12.55 4.74 1.46
C ARG A 75 13.45 5.95 1.64
N ARG A 76 13.52 6.85 0.65
CA ARG A 76 14.27 8.11 0.75
C ARG A 76 13.33 9.25 1.05
N ASN A 77 13.73 10.11 1.98
CA ASN A 77 12.96 11.32 2.29
C ASN A 77 12.88 12.21 1.06
N MET A 78 11.71 12.81 0.87
CA MET A 78 11.50 13.82 -0.16
C MET A 78 10.99 15.10 0.48
N ASN A 79 11.47 16.22 -0.02
CA ASN A 79 10.95 17.53 0.38
C ASN A 79 9.72 17.83 -0.49
N ALA A 80 8.59 17.24 -0.11
CA ALA A 80 7.29 17.47 -0.75
C ALA A 80 6.43 18.31 0.19
N SER A 81 5.69 19.24 -0.39
CA SER A 81 4.68 20.03 0.31
C SER A 81 3.50 19.14 0.78
N PRO A 82 2.77 19.55 1.82
CA PRO A 82 1.55 18.84 2.25
C PRO A 82 0.51 18.66 1.13
N GLU A 83 0.40 19.63 0.22
CA GLU A 83 -0.51 19.54 -0.93
C GLU A 83 -0.08 18.46 -1.93
N GLU A 84 1.23 18.37 -2.24
CA GLU A 84 1.77 17.30 -3.07
C GLU A 84 1.51 15.94 -2.42
N VAL A 85 1.80 15.79 -1.13
CA VAL A 85 1.57 14.53 -0.41
C VAL A 85 0.08 14.14 -0.40
N ARG A 86 -0.82 15.10 -0.16
CA ARG A 86 -2.26 14.84 -0.22
C ARG A 86 -2.69 14.35 -1.60
N ASN A 87 -2.25 15.01 -2.67
CA ASN A 87 -2.62 14.64 -4.03
C ASN A 87 -2.00 13.30 -4.44
N ASP A 88 -0.77 13.00 -4.02
CA ASP A 88 -0.13 11.71 -4.25
C ASP A 88 -0.86 10.58 -3.54
N VAL A 89 -1.32 10.78 -2.31
CA VAL A 89 -2.14 9.80 -1.58
C VAL A 89 -3.49 9.59 -2.26
N VAL A 90 -4.16 10.66 -2.69
CA VAL A 90 -5.45 10.58 -3.41
C VAL A 90 -5.29 9.82 -4.72
N TYR A 91 -4.25 10.13 -5.50
CA TYR A 91 -3.93 9.46 -6.75
C TYR A 91 -3.72 7.96 -6.54
N GLN A 92 -2.84 7.60 -5.61
CA GLN A 92 -2.46 6.21 -5.33
C GLN A 92 -3.64 5.40 -4.78
N ALA A 93 -4.39 5.95 -3.82
CA ALA A 93 -5.58 5.29 -3.28
C ALA A 93 -6.68 5.13 -4.35
N GLY A 94 -6.88 6.15 -5.20
CA GLY A 94 -7.82 6.08 -6.32
C GLY A 94 -7.42 5.00 -7.34
N ALA A 95 -6.13 4.92 -7.67
CA ALA A 95 -5.60 3.89 -8.56
C ALA A 95 -5.86 2.49 -8.01
N LEU A 96 -5.51 2.22 -6.74
CA LEU A 96 -5.76 0.91 -6.13
C LEU A 96 -7.25 0.58 -6.03
N LYS A 97 -8.08 1.55 -5.63
CA LYS A 97 -9.53 1.39 -5.53
C LYS A 97 -10.16 0.96 -6.86
N ALA A 98 -9.61 1.39 -8.00
CA ALA A 98 -10.13 1.00 -9.31
C ALA A 98 -9.96 -0.50 -9.63
N PHE A 99 -9.10 -1.22 -8.90
CA PHE A 99 -8.90 -2.66 -9.08
C PHE A 99 -9.76 -3.54 -8.17
N THR A 100 -10.46 -2.98 -7.18
CA THR A 100 -11.30 -3.76 -6.26
C THR A 100 -12.65 -4.09 -6.89
N SER A 101 -13.21 -5.27 -6.59
CA SER A 101 -14.44 -5.78 -7.22
C SER A 101 -15.73 -5.25 -6.57
N GLY A 102 -15.68 -4.05 -5.99
CA GLY A 102 -16.79 -3.38 -5.31
C GLY A 102 -16.64 -3.27 -3.79
N ARG A 103 -15.57 -3.82 -3.21
CA ARG A 103 -15.15 -3.51 -1.84
C ARG A 103 -14.45 -2.16 -1.79
N ASN A 104 -14.81 -1.33 -0.81
CA ASN A 104 -14.03 -0.13 -0.52
C ASN A 104 -12.69 -0.52 0.08
N LEU A 105 -11.68 0.34 -0.11
CA LEU A 105 -10.46 0.27 0.67
C LEU A 105 -10.81 0.36 2.17
N GLN A 106 -10.29 -0.57 2.96
CA GLN A 106 -10.50 -0.65 4.41
C GLN A 106 -9.66 0.41 5.14
N HIS A 107 -8.43 0.65 4.68
CA HIS A 107 -7.47 1.52 5.34
C HIS A 107 -6.47 2.12 4.35
N VAL A 108 -5.66 3.06 4.86
CA VAL A 108 -4.49 3.63 4.18
C VAL A 108 -3.34 3.57 5.18
N LYS A 109 -2.19 3.05 4.75
CA LYS A 109 -0.95 3.02 5.55
C LYS A 109 0.17 3.58 4.68
N PRO A 110 0.74 4.76 4.95
CA PRO A 110 1.87 5.25 4.18
C PRO A 110 3.06 4.28 4.21
N HIS A 111 3.84 4.27 3.13
CA HIS A 111 5.04 3.45 2.97
C HIS A 111 6.31 4.22 3.33
N GLY A 112 7.28 3.51 3.88
CA GLY A 112 8.68 3.93 3.92
C GLY A 112 8.90 5.32 4.51
N ALA A 113 9.58 6.18 3.75
CA ALA A 113 9.92 7.52 4.19
C ALA A 113 8.69 8.40 4.46
N MET A 114 7.63 8.27 3.67
CA MET A 114 6.38 9.02 3.86
C MET A 114 5.77 8.72 5.23
N TYR A 115 5.76 7.45 5.65
CA TYR A 115 5.31 7.06 6.98
C TYR A 115 6.16 7.70 8.08
N ASN A 116 7.49 7.57 7.96
CA ASN A 116 8.41 8.07 8.97
C ASN A 116 8.36 9.60 9.11
N GLN A 117 8.22 10.33 7.99
CA GLN A 117 8.06 11.78 8.00
C GLN A 117 6.73 12.18 8.64
N ALA A 118 5.63 11.51 8.31
CA ALA A 118 4.31 11.79 8.89
C ALA A 118 4.25 11.57 10.42
N VAL A 119 5.12 10.75 11.01
CA VAL A 119 5.20 10.59 12.47
C VAL A 119 5.76 11.85 13.16
N GLY A 120 6.68 12.56 12.52
CA GLY A 120 7.41 13.70 13.11
C GLY A 120 6.92 15.07 12.66
N ASP A 121 6.09 15.13 11.63
CA ASP A 121 5.65 16.37 10.99
C ASP A 121 4.12 16.40 10.93
N THR A 122 3.52 17.24 11.79
CA THR A 122 2.07 17.39 11.89
C THR A 122 1.45 18.09 10.69
N ASP A 123 2.25 18.80 9.90
CA ASP A 123 1.75 19.55 8.74
C ASP A 123 1.57 18.63 7.52
N LEU A 124 2.14 17.42 7.56
CA LEU A 124 1.94 16.36 6.56
C LEU A 124 0.63 15.57 6.73
N GLY A 125 -0.07 15.70 7.87
CA GLY A 125 -1.25 14.91 8.27
C GLY A 125 -2.61 15.53 7.98
#